data_AF-A0AAW1BWJ7-F1
#
_entry.id   AF-A0AAW1BWJ7-F1
#
_cell.length_a   1.000
_cell.length_b   1.000
_cell.length_c   1.000
_cell.angle_alpha   90.00
_cell.angle_beta   90.00
_cell.angle_gamma   90.00
#
_symmetry.space_group_name_H-M   'P 1'
#
loop_
_entity.id
_entity.type
_entity.pdbx_description
1 polymer ?
#
loop_
_entity_poly.entity_id
_entity_poly.type
_entity_poly.pdbx_seq_one_letter_code
_entity_poly.pdbx_strand_id
1 'polypeptide(L)'
;MKPGSFLLLTLLLFFLYSNIAAQKIDERSYCKNYPSKICTMEYQAHCGSDGKTYGNKCDFCNAYICSDRRLRLRYFGKCGKFEYEED
;
A
#
# COMPACT_ATOMS: atom_id res chain seq x y z
N MET A 1 -6.28 39.76 -21.88
CA MET A 1 -5.97 38.56 -21.07
C MET A 1 -4.77 38.89 -20.20
N LYS A 2 -4.90 38.85 -18.86
CA LYS A 2 -3.80 39.22 -17.94
C LYS A 2 -2.91 37.99 -17.69
N PRO A 3 -1.59 38.07 -17.90
CA PRO A 3 -0.69 36.91 -17.78
C PRO A 3 -0.67 36.28 -16.38
N GLY A 4 -1.04 37.04 -15.34
CA GLY A 4 -1.18 36.53 -13.98
C GLY A 4 -2.31 35.51 -13.80
N SER A 5 -3.33 35.51 -14.66
CA SER A 5 -4.45 34.56 -14.59
C SER A 5 -4.02 33.14 -14.95
N PHE A 6 -3.06 32.99 -15.86
CA PHE A 6 -2.59 31.68 -16.32
C PHE A 6 -1.68 31.03 -15.27
N LEU A 7 -0.80 31.83 -14.65
CA LEU A 7 0.04 31.38 -13.54
C LEU A 7 -0.80 30.89 -12.36
N LEU A 8 -1.83 31.63 -11.99
CA LEU A 8 -2.70 31.25 -10.88
C LEU A 8 -3.47 29.96 -11.16
N LEU A 9 -3.94 29.77 -12.40
CA LEU A 9 -4.60 28.54 -12.84
C LEU A 9 -3.64 27.33 -12.77
N THR A 10 -2.39 27.49 -13.23
CA THR A 10 -1.40 26.40 -13.22
C THR A 10 -1.01 25.96 -11.80
N LEU A 11 -0.88 26.91 -10.87
CA LEU A 11 -0.59 26.61 -9.47
C LEU A 11 -1.76 25.87 -8.80
N LEU A 12 -3.00 26.29 -9.04
CA LEU A 12 -4.18 25.60 -8.54
C LEU A 12 -4.26 24.16 -9.05
N LEU A 13 -3.98 23.93 -10.33
CA LEU A 13 -3.94 22.58 -10.91
C LEU A 13 -2.86 21.70 -10.27
N PHE A 14 -1.68 22.25 -9.94
CA PHE A 14 -0.61 21.52 -9.25
C PHE A 14 -0.98 21.12 -7.81
N PHE A 15 -1.64 22.01 -7.06
CA PHE A 15 -2.14 21.71 -5.72
C PHE A 15 -3.27 20.67 -5.74
N LEU A 16 -4.19 20.77 -6.71
CA LEU A 16 -5.26 19.78 -6.88
C LEU A 16 -4.69 18.41 -7.29
N TYR A 17 -3.64 18.38 -8.12
CA TYR A 17 -2.96 17.14 -8.51
C TYR A 17 -2.24 16.46 -7.34
N SER A 18 -1.63 17.23 -6.44
CA SER A 18 -0.92 16.69 -5.27
C SER A 18 -1.86 15.99 -4.27
N ASN A 19 -3.15 16.37 -4.23
CA ASN A 19 -4.17 15.73 -3.39
C ASN A 19 -4.59 14.33 -3.90
N ILE A 20 -4.21 13.96 -5.13
CA ILE A 20 -4.52 12.65 -5.75
C ILE A 20 -3.34 11.66 -5.56
N ALA A 21 -2.29 12.05 -4.82
CA ALA A 21 -1.15 11.19 -4.52
C ALA A 21 -1.61 10.00 -3.65
N ALA A 22 -1.90 8.89 -4.32
CA ALA A 22 -2.06 7.52 -3.86
C ALA A 22 -2.37 7.33 -2.37
N GLN A 23 -3.57 6.83 -2.06
CA GLN A 23 -3.96 6.36 -0.73
C GLN A 23 -2.99 5.27 -0.25
N LYS A 24 -1.93 5.68 0.44
CA LYS A 24 -0.97 4.78 1.07
C LYS A 24 -1.63 4.16 2.29
N ILE A 25 -1.54 2.84 2.43
CA ILE A 25 -2.02 2.15 3.61
C ILE A 25 -1.10 2.49 4.77
N ASP A 26 -1.66 2.98 5.88
CA ASP A 26 -0.92 3.12 7.13
C ASP A 26 -0.79 1.75 7.79
N GLU A 27 0.37 1.09 7.61
CA GLU A 27 0.60 -0.25 8.18
C GLU A 27 0.57 -0.25 9.71
N ARG A 28 0.85 0.89 10.36
CA ARG A 28 0.77 1.00 11.82
C ARG A 28 -0.66 0.86 12.31
N SER A 29 -1.61 1.51 11.64
CA SER A 29 -3.04 1.36 11.89
C SER A 29 -3.56 0.00 11.42
N TYR A 30 -3.18 -0.43 10.20
CA TYR A 30 -3.63 -1.68 9.60
C TYR A 30 -3.25 -2.91 10.45
N CYS A 31 -2.05 -2.89 11.05
CA CYS A 31 -1.49 -3.96 11.87
C CYS A 31 -1.55 -3.68 13.39
N LYS A 32 -2.47 -2.81 13.85
CA LYS A 32 -2.56 -2.40 15.26
C LYS A 32 -2.71 -3.55 16.26
N ASN A 33 -3.33 -4.67 15.88
CA ASN A 33 -3.62 -5.81 16.77
C ASN A 33 -2.67 -7.00 16.59
N TYR A 34 -1.45 -6.76 16.10
CA TYR A 34 -0.42 -7.78 15.84
C TYR A 34 0.80 -7.57 16.74
N PRO A 35 1.59 -8.63 17.02
CA PRO A 35 1.55 -9.96 16.39
C PRO A 35 0.45 -10.87 16.95
N SER A 36 0.01 -11.83 16.12
CA SER A 36 -0.89 -12.91 16.53
C SER A 36 -0.20 -14.26 16.35
N LYS A 37 -0.33 -15.15 17.35
CA LYS A 37 0.16 -16.54 17.25
C LYS A 37 -0.78 -17.45 16.46
N ILE A 38 -2.04 -17.05 16.32
CA ILE A 38 -3.08 -17.81 15.61
C ILE A 38 -3.49 -16.99 14.39
N CYS A 39 -3.31 -17.58 13.21
CA CYS A 39 -3.76 -17.03 11.95
C CYS A 39 -4.81 -17.97 11.36
N THR A 40 -5.85 -17.39 10.79
CA THR A 40 -6.83 -18.10 9.98
C THR A 40 -6.21 -18.45 8.61
N MET A 41 -6.79 -19.42 7.90
CA MET A 41 -6.24 -19.98 6.66
C MET A 41 -6.83 -19.33 5.39
N GLU A 42 -7.54 -18.20 5.51
CA GLU A 42 -8.02 -17.47 4.34
C GLU A 42 -6.85 -17.02 3.48
N TYR A 43 -7.05 -17.06 2.16
CA TYR A 43 -6.09 -16.56 1.21
C TYR A 43 -6.52 -15.19 0.70
N GLN A 44 -5.84 -14.15 1.18
CA GLN A 44 -6.01 -12.76 0.79
C GLN A 44 -4.62 -12.14 0.68
N ALA A 45 -3.93 -12.40 -0.43
CA ALA A 45 -2.52 -12.13 -0.53
C ALA A 45 -2.14 -10.64 -0.35
N HIS A 46 -0.94 -10.39 0.18
CA HIS A 46 -0.32 -9.08 0.31
C HIS A 46 1.09 -9.13 -0.24
N CYS A 47 1.43 -8.20 -1.13
CA CYS A 47 2.80 -8.09 -1.63
C CYS A 47 3.59 -7.09 -0.76
N GLY A 48 4.63 -7.57 -0.09
CA GLY A 48 5.52 -6.76 0.72
C GLY A 48 6.54 -5.96 -0.10
N SER A 49 7.08 -4.90 0.51
CA SER A 49 8.18 -4.11 -0.05
C SER A 49 9.49 -4.89 -0.15
N ASP A 50 9.60 -6.02 0.54
CA ASP A 50 10.67 -7.01 0.44
C ASP A 50 10.50 -7.96 -0.77
N GLY A 51 9.44 -7.78 -1.56
CA GLY A 51 9.12 -8.63 -2.71
C GLY A 51 8.51 -9.97 -2.34
N LYS A 52 8.19 -10.21 -1.06
CA LYS A 52 7.57 -11.45 -0.59
C LYS A 52 6.05 -11.35 -0.60
N THR A 53 5.39 -12.41 -1.06
CA THR A 53 3.95 -12.60 -0.89
C THR A 53 3.65 -13.13 0.50
N TYR A 54 2.73 -12.47 1.19
CA TYR A 54 2.14 -12.92 2.44
C TYR A 54 0.73 -13.41 2.14
N GLY A 55 0.36 -14.60 2.64
CA GLY A 55 -0.88 -15.28 2.22
C GLY A 55 -2.15 -14.58 2.70
N ASN A 56 -2.05 -13.86 3.82
CA ASN A 56 -3.13 -13.07 4.38
C ASN A 56 -2.61 -11.91 5.25
N LYS A 57 -3.55 -11.16 5.81
CA LYS A 57 -3.28 -10.05 6.72
C LYS A 57 -2.47 -10.47 7.95
N CYS A 58 -2.73 -11.65 8.49
CA CYS A 58 -2.07 -12.13 9.69
C CYS A 58 -0.58 -12.34 9.45
N ASP A 59 -0.24 -13.06 8.38
CA ASP A 59 1.15 -13.30 7.97
C ASP A 59 1.88 -11.99 7.68
N PHE A 60 1.25 -11.09 6.92
CA PHE A 60 1.82 -9.79 6.58
C PHE A 60 2.09 -8.95 7.84
N CYS A 61 1.10 -8.82 8.73
CA CYS A 61 1.23 -7.99 9.90
C CYS A 61 2.19 -8.57 10.96
N ASN A 62 2.27 -9.90 11.08
CA ASN A 62 3.29 -10.54 11.90
C ASN A 62 4.69 -10.21 11.37
N ALA A 63 4.91 -10.35 10.06
CA ALA A 63 6.18 -9.99 9.43
C ALA A 63 6.51 -8.49 9.55
N TYR A 64 5.50 -7.62 9.45
CA TYR A 64 5.67 -6.19 9.70
C TYR A 64 6.22 -5.91 11.09
N ILE A 65 5.66 -6.52 12.14
CA ILE A 65 6.19 -6.38 13.50
C ILE A 65 7.59 -6.99 13.62
N CYS A 66 7.83 -8.19 13.08
CA CYS A 66 9.15 -8.84 13.10
C CYS A 66 10.24 -8.05 12.35
N SER A 67 9.87 -7.26 11.35
CA SER A 67 10.79 -6.41 10.59
C SER A 67 11.19 -5.11 11.31
N ASP A 68 10.75 -4.92 12.55
CA ASP A 68 10.79 -3.64 13.26
C ASP A 68 10.04 -2.54 12.50
N ARG A 69 8.84 -2.87 12.00
CA ARG A 69 7.93 -1.97 11.29
C ARG A 69 8.51 -1.34 10.01
N ARG A 70 9.51 -1.99 9.41
CA ARG A 70 10.16 -1.54 8.16
C ARG A 70 9.49 -2.08 6.90
N LEU A 71 8.83 -3.23 6.98
CA LEU A 71 8.03 -3.79 5.88
C LEU A 71 6.91 -2.83 5.50
N ARG A 72 6.71 -2.59 4.20
CA ARG A 72 5.59 -1.81 3.68
C ARG A 72 4.73 -2.68 2.78
N LEU A 73 3.44 -2.36 2.74
CA LEU A 73 2.53 -3.01 1.81
C LEU A 73 2.70 -2.33 0.45
N ARG A 74 3.09 -3.09 -0.55
CA ARG A 74 3.24 -2.59 -1.91
C ARG A 74 1.89 -2.54 -2.62
N TYR A 75 1.13 -3.63 -2.55
CA TYR A 75 -0.24 -3.76 -3.02
C TYR A 75 -0.87 -5.05 -2.48
N PHE A 76 -2.20 -5.14 -2.54
CA PHE A 76 -2.92 -6.40 -2.29
C PHE A 76 -2.75 -7.34 -3.50
N GLY A 77 -2.50 -8.62 -3.25
CA GLY A 77 -2.20 -9.65 -4.24
C GLY A 77 -0.84 -10.31 -4.05
N LYS A 78 -0.56 -11.33 -4.87
CA LYS A 78 0.76 -11.99 -4.94
C LYS A 78 1.80 -11.00 -5.46
N CYS A 79 3.03 -11.04 -4.92
CA CYS A 79 4.17 -10.47 -5.62
C CYS A 79 4.45 -11.29 -6.88
N GLY A 80 4.65 -10.62 -8.01
CA GLY A 80 4.88 -11.25 -9.31
C GLY A 80 4.79 -10.22 -10.43
N LYS A 81 5.11 -10.63 -11.66
CA LYS A 81 4.67 -9.89 -12.84
C LYS A 81 3.16 -9.99 -12.90
N PHE A 82 2.48 -8.96 -13.42
CA PHE A 82 1.05 -9.01 -13.69
C PHE A 82 0.80 -10.00 -14.83
N GLU A 83 0.92 -11.29 -14.56
CA GLU A 83 0.36 -12.34 -15.40
C GLU A 83 -1.10 -12.45 -14.96
N TYR A 84 -2.00 -12.06 -15.85
CA TYR A 84 -3.39 -12.48 -15.77
C TYR A 84 -3.35 -14.02 -15.74
N GLU A 85 -3.61 -14.59 -14.56
CA GLU A 85 -3.92 -16.01 -14.37
C GLU A 85 -5.31 -16.16 -15.05
N GLU A 86 -5.31 -16.46 -16.35
CA GLU A 86 -6.48 -16.98 -17.06
C GLU A 86 -6.51 -18.49 -16.77
N ASP A 87 -7.68 -18.97 -16.36
CA ASP A 87 -7.94 -20.24 -15.66
C ASP A 87 -7.33 -21.51 -16.29
#